data_AF-A0A945GNI5-F1
#
_entry.id   AF-A0A945GNI5-F1
#
_cell.length_a   1.000
_cell.length_b   1.000
_cell.length_c   1.000
_cell.angle_alpha   90.00
_cell.angle_beta   90.00
_cell.angle_gamma   90.00
#
_symmetry.space_group_name_H-M   'P 1'
#
loop_
_entity.id
_entity.type
_entity.pdbx_description
1 polymer ?
#
loop_
_entity_poly.entity_id
_entity_poly.type
_entity_poly.pdbx_seq_one_letter_code
_entity_poly.pdbx_strand_id
1 'polypeptide(L)'
;MWIGAMGCGDESPVSAPSEGMPAGKLTVSSRAVAGECNHPGCRPGFEQVSQGGDELTVDLPGGAQMTFVWIEPGMFPMGSPVSEPGRYDREGPQHEVTISRGFYLGKTEITQGQWEAVMGTTPWSGQDYVQSNPNHPAAYISWDDMQFF
;
A
#
# COMPACT_ATOMS: atom_id res chain seq x y z
N MET A 1 -53.06 14.72 -22.03
CA MET A 1 -52.98 14.70 -20.55
C MET A 1 -53.66 13.44 -20.09
N TRP A 2 -52.86 12.42 -19.81
CA TRP A 2 -53.28 11.17 -19.18
C TRP A 2 -52.16 10.76 -18.23
N ILE A 3 -52.59 10.29 -17.07
CA ILE A 3 -51.88 10.13 -15.83
C ILE A 3 -51.74 8.61 -15.61
N GLY A 4 -50.57 8.15 -15.20
CA GLY A 4 -50.28 6.76 -14.82
C GLY A 4 -48.77 6.60 -14.73
N ALA A 5 -48.14 6.89 -13.59
CA ALA A 5 -48.01 6.01 -12.42
C ALA A 5 -47.24 4.71 -12.74
N MET A 6 -45.92 4.76 -12.60
CA MET A 6 -45.10 3.57 -12.28
C MET A 6 -44.27 3.92 -11.03
N GLY A 7 -44.33 3.01 -10.06
CA GLY A 7 -44.03 3.25 -8.66
C GLY A 7 -42.58 3.59 -8.34
N CYS A 8 -42.44 4.46 -7.36
CA CYS A 8 -41.35 4.37 -6.38
C CYS A 8 -41.56 3.07 -5.60
N GLY A 9 -40.76 2.06 -5.92
CA GLY A 9 -40.69 0.80 -5.20
C GLY A 9 -39.42 0.76 -4.35
N ASP A 10 -39.63 0.81 -3.05
CA ASP A 10 -38.89 0.11 -2.00
C ASP A 10 -37.39 0.36 -1.85
N GLU A 11 -37.13 1.35 -0.99
CA GLU A 11 -35.99 1.44 -0.10
C GLU A 11 -35.84 0.12 0.68
N SER A 12 -35.00 -0.78 0.17
CA SER A 12 -34.47 -1.90 0.96
C SER A 12 -33.17 -1.44 1.62
N PRO A 13 -33.04 -1.55 2.95
CA PRO A 13 -31.89 -1.05 3.67
C PRO A 13 -30.68 -1.91 3.31
N VAL A 14 -29.62 -1.28 2.81
CA VAL A 14 -28.31 -1.92 2.77
C VAL A 14 -27.95 -2.15 4.24
N SER A 15 -27.98 -3.42 4.65
CA SER A 15 -27.61 -3.86 5.98
C SER A 15 -26.27 -3.24 6.35
N ALA A 16 -26.27 -2.42 7.40
CA ALA A 16 -25.05 -1.96 8.03
C ALA A 16 -24.14 -3.17 8.31
N PRO A 17 -22.83 -3.09 8.07
CA PRO A 17 -21.91 -4.11 8.54
C PRO A 17 -22.10 -4.25 10.05
N SER A 18 -22.33 -5.48 10.48
CA SER A 18 -22.58 -5.85 11.87
C SER A 18 -21.53 -5.26 12.78
N GLU A 19 -22.00 -4.62 13.86
CA GLU A 19 -21.20 -4.22 15.02
C GLU A 19 -20.33 -5.40 15.48
N GLY A 20 -19.02 -5.31 15.27
CA GLY A 20 -18.12 -6.40 15.61
C GLY A 20 -16.75 -6.33 14.95
N MET A 21 -16.18 -5.15 14.73
CA MET A 21 -14.76 -5.05 14.38
C MET A 21 -13.95 -5.01 15.69
N PRO A 22 -13.22 -6.07 16.08
CA PRO A 22 -12.18 -5.87 17.06
C PRO A 22 -11.14 -4.97 16.42
N ALA A 23 -10.94 -3.78 16.99
CA ALA A 23 -9.73 -2.99 16.72
C ALA A 23 -8.54 -3.84 17.20
N GLY A 24 -8.05 -4.70 16.32
CA GLY A 24 -6.84 -5.48 16.53
C GLY A 24 -5.72 -4.48 16.73
N LYS A 25 -5.17 -4.45 17.93
CA LYS A 25 -4.05 -3.58 18.27
C LYS A 25 -2.84 -4.01 17.43
N LEU A 26 -2.52 -3.26 16.39
CA LEU A 26 -1.31 -3.45 15.61
C LEU A 26 -0.11 -3.35 16.54
N THR A 27 0.78 -4.33 16.47
CA THR A 27 2.03 -4.34 17.26
C THR A 27 3.19 -4.14 16.29
N VAL A 28 4.07 -3.23 16.65
CA VAL A 28 5.20 -2.82 15.82
C VAL A 28 6.48 -3.40 16.42
N SER A 29 7.22 -4.16 15.63
CA SER A 29 8.51 -4.72 16.04
C SER A 29 9.59 -4.23 15.08
N SER A 30 10.50 -3.39 15.59
CA SER A 30 11.69 -2.95 14.85
C SER A 30 12.87 -3.86 15.21
N ARG A 31 13.54 -4.44 14.21
CA ARG A 31 14.77 -5.20 14.41
C ARG A 31 15.97 -4.35 14.01
N ALA A 32 16.74 -3.88 15.00
CA ALA A 32 18.02 -3.24 14.76
C ALA A 32 19.06 -4.28 14.33
N VAL A 33 19.80 -4.00 13.25
CA VAL A 33 20.97 -4.80 12.84
C VAL A 33 22.18 -3.89 12.90
N ALA A 34 23.08 -4.14 13.86
CA ALA A 34 24.31 -3.38 14.00
C ALA A 34 25.28 -3.73 12.85
N GLY A 35 25.56 -2.75 11.97
CA GLY A 35 26.65 -2.83 11.01
C GLY A 35 27.60 -1.66 11.25
N GLU A 36 28.87 -1.95 11.54
CA GLU A 36 29.93 -0.94 11.61
C GLU A 36 30.60 -0.84 10.24
N CYS A 37 30.49 0.30 9.55
CA CYS A 37 31.25 0.53 8.32
C CYS A 37 32.69 0.98 8.62
N ASN A 38 33.60 0.01 8.71
CA ASN A 38 35.05 0.23 8.79
C ASN A 38 35.69 0.34 7.39
N HIS A 39 35.38 1.39 6.62
CA HIS A 39 36.05 1.65 5.34
C HIS A 39 36.77 3.02 5.30
N PRO A 40 38.09 3.07 5.04
CA PRO A 40 38.84 4.31 4.98
C PRO A 40 38.57 5.01 3.65
N GLY A 41 37.57 5.90 3.62
CA GLY A 41 37.27 6.69 2.42
C GLY A 41 36.05 7.62 2.44
N CYS A 42 35.25 7.66 3.52
CA CYS A 42 34.10 8.57 3.57
C CYS A 42 34.54 10.05 3.60
N ARG A 43 34.04 10.85 2.65
CA ARG A 43 34.26 12.31 2.56
C ARG A 43 33.16 13.07 3.33
N PRO A 44 33.47 14.19 4.01
CA PRO A 44 32.47 15.02 4.68
C PRO A 44 31.78 15.95 3.64
N GLY A 45 30.45 15.93 3.59
CA GLY A 45 29.68 16.81 2.70
C GLY A 45 28.30 16.31 2.25
N PHE A 46 27.94 15.06 2.55
CA PHE A 46 26.56 14.59 2.53
C PHE A 46 26.32 13.89 3.87
N GLU A 47 25.62 14.57 4.76
CA GLU A 47 25.39 14.12 6.13
C GLU A 47 24.47 12.88 6.10
N GLN A 48 25.11 11.72 6.27
CA GLN A 48 24.63 10.42 6.74
C GLN A 48 23.12 10.21 6.67
N VAL A 49 22.67 9.23 5.88
CA VAL A 49 21.43 8.56 6.24
C VAL A 49 21.69 7.12 6.69
N SER A 50 21.02 6.83 7.78
CA SER A 50 21.39 5.97 8.88
C SER A 50 21.48 4.51 8.47
N GLN A 51 22.54 3.86 8.94
CA GLN A 51 22.69 2.42 8.90
C GLN A 51 21.75 1.77 9.92
N GLY A 52 20.87 0.88 9.44
CA GLY A 52 20.36 -0.24 10.24
C GLY A 52 19.12 0.04 11.08
N GLY A 53 18.06 0.57 10.49
CA GLY A 53 16.72 0.64 11.09
C GLY A 53 15.58 0.72 10.06
N ASP A 54 15.86 0.31 8.83
CA ASP A 54 15.08 0.74 7.67
C ASP A 54 13.84 -0.11 7.44
N GLU A 55 13.74 -1.26 8.11
CA GLU A 55 12.59 -2.16 8.01
C GLU A 55 11.75 -2.16 9.29
N LEU A 56 10.47 -1.86 9.12
CA LEU A 56 9.44 -1.89 10.15
C LEU A 56 8.52 -3.07 9.88
N THR A 57 8.39 -4.00 10.82
CA THR A 57 7.39 -5.08 10.71
C THR A 57 6.19 -4.77 11.60
N VAL A 58 5.01 -4.86 11.00
CA VAL A 58 3.72 -4.70 11.66
C VAL A 58 3.01 -6.05 11.67
N ASP A 59 2.61 -6.48 12.87
CA ASP A 59 1.78 -7.67 13.05
C ASP A 59 0.31 -7.34 12.77
N LEU A 60 -0.29 -8.09 11.86
CA LEU A 60 -1.70 -8.03 11.51
C LEU A 60 -2.50 -9.08 12.33
N PRO A 61 -3.84 -8.97 12.37
CA PRO A 61 -4.69 -10.04 12.87
C PRO A 61 -4.39 -11.39 12.20
N GLY A 62 -4.69 -12.49 12.87
CA GLY A 62 -4.45 -13.84 12.33
C GLY A 62 -2.98 -14.25 12.19
N GLY A 63 -2.03 -13.45 12.69
CA GLY A 63 -0.60 -13.76 12.66
C GLY A 63 0.11 -13.44 11.34
N ALA A 64 -0.58 -12.76 10.41
CA ALA A 64 0.05 -12.21 9.23
C ALA A 64 0.97 -11.03 9.61
N GLN A 65 1.99 -10.76 8.79
CA GLN A 65 2.95 -9.68 9.01
C GLN A 65 3.12 -8.87 7.74
N MET A 66 3.32 -7.55 7.90
CA MET A 66 3.70 -6.64 6.82
C MET A 66 5.02 -5.96 7.14
N THR A 67 5.94 -5.94 6.18
CA THR A 67 7.22 -5.24 6.30
C THR A 67 7.16 -3.96 5.48
N PHE A 68 7.61 -2.87 6.08
CA PHE A 68 7.72 -1.56 5.46
C PHE A 68 9.17 -1.12 5.43
N VAL A 69 9.55 -0.36 4.42
CA VAL A 69 10.87 0.24 4.27
C VAL A 69 10.79 1.75 4.50
N TRP A 70 11.77 2.32 5.18
CA TRP A 70 11.90 3.77 5.36
C TRP A 70 12.33 4.43 4.04
N ILE A 71 11.55 5.39 3.59
CA ILE A 71 11.87 6.25 2.46
C ILE A 71 12.27 7.61 3.02
N GLU A 72 13.51 7.99 2.74
CA GLU A 72 14.08 9.25 3.20
C GLU A 72 13.46 10.45 2.48
N PRO A 73 13.38 11.61 3.15
CA PRO A 73 13.06 12.85 2.45
C PRO A 73 14.12 13.13 1.39
N GLY A 74 13.70 13.59 0.23
CA GLY A 74 14.60 13.77 -0.90
C GLY A 74 13.93 14.36 -2.12
N MET A 75 14.74 14.55 -3.16
CA MET A 75 14.31 15.08 -4.44
C MET A 75 14.65 14.09 -5.54
N PHE A 76 13.71 13.83 -6.42
CA PHE A 76 13.90 12.91 -7.53
C PHE A 76 13.10 13.36 -8.76
N PRO A 77 13.57 13.03 -9.98
CA PRO A 77 12.80 13.27 -11.19
C PRO A 77 11.65 12.25 -11.30
N MET A 78 10.42 12.73 -11.45
CA MET A 78 9.24 11.91 -11.73
C MET A 78 8.79 12.10 -13.19
N GLY A 79 8.37 10.99 -13.81
CA GLY A 79 7.98 10.93 -15.21
C GLY A 79 9.11 10.47 -16.12
N SER A 80 8.76 10.24 -17.38
CA SER A 80 9.63 9.57 -18.35
C SER A 80 10.30 10.58 -19.28
N PRO A 81 11.62 10.45 -19.58
CA PRO A 81 12.31 11.30 -20.53
C PRO A 81 11.63 11.29 -21.91
N VAL A 82 11.70 12.42 -22.63
CA VAL A 82 11.07 12.53 -23.95
C VAL A 82 11.61 11.51 -24.97
N SER A 83 12.86 11.07 -24.78
CA SER A 83 13.56 10.10 -25.62
C SER A 83 13.32 8.64 -25.22
N GLU A 84 12.56 8.35 -24.17
CA GLU A 84 12.30 6.98 -23.72
C GLU A 84 11.38 6.24 -24.70
N PRO A 85 11.82 5.10 -25.28
CA PRO A 85 10.98 4.32 -26.19
C PRO A 85 9.76 3.75 -25.48
N GLY A 86 8.57 3.93 -26.08
CA GLY A 86 7.33 3.37 -25.54
C GLY A 86 6.62 4.23 -24.49
N ARG A 87 7.15 5.41 -24.16
CA ARG A 87 6.46 6.35 -23.25
C ARG A 87 5.12 6.79 -23.82
N TYR A 88 4.12 6.92 -22.95
CA TYR A 88 2.87 7.61 -23.26
C TYR A 88 2.99 9.12 -23.01
N ASP A 89 2.20 9.93 -23.71
CA ASP A 89 2.22 11.40 -23.57
C ASP A 89 1.92 11.87 -22.14
N ARG A 90 1.13 11.09 -21.39
CA ARG A 90 0.75 11.37 -19.99
C ARG A 90 1.83 11.09 -18.95
N GLU A 91 2.95 10.49 -19.34
CA GLU A 91 4.08 10.23 -18.43
C GLU A 91 5.05 11.41 -18.31
N GLY A 92 4.82 12.48 -19.08
CA GLY A 92 5.67 13.67 -19.09
C GLY A 92 4.89 14.98 -18.88
N PRO A 93 5.60 16.11 -18.85
CA PRO A 93 7.06 16.20 -18.85
C PRO A 93 7.65 15.67 -17.54
N GLN A 94 8.88 15.16 -17.62
CA GLN A 94 9.64 14.83 -16.42
C GLN A 94 9.84 16.10 -15.59
N HIS A 95 9.56 16.02 -14.29
CA HIS A 95 9.65 17.15 -13.37
C HIS A 95 10.21 16.70 -12.02
N GLU A 96 10.81 17.63 -11.30
CA GLU A 96 11.41 17.35 -10.00
C GLU A 96 10.33 17.31 -8.91
N VAL A 97 10.30 16.23 -8.13
CA VAL A 97 9.39 16.04 -7.00
C VAL A 97 10.21 16.08 -5.71
N THR A 98 9.72 16.82 -4.72
CA THR A 98 10.31 16.89 -3.38
C THR A 98 9.42 16.18 -2.37
N ILE A 99 9.96 15.17 -1.70
CA ILE A 99 9.38 14.56 -0.50
C ILE A 99 10.04 15.25 0.70
N SER A 100 9.29 16.11 1.39
CA SER A 100 9.83 16.94 2.49
C SER A 100 9.98 16.19 3.82
N ARG A 101 9.31 15.05 3.97
CA ARG A 101 9.35 14.22 5.18
C ARG A 101 9.42 12.76 4.77
N GLY A 102 10.34 12.02 5.40
CA GLY A 102 10.42 10.58 5.18
C GLY A 102 9.16 9.87 5.69
N PHE A 103 8.90 8.70 5.13
CA PHE A 103 7.75 7.87 5.48
C PHE A 103 8.08 6.39 5.24
N TYR A 104 7.33 5.52 5.89
CA TYR A 104 7.43 4.07 5.65
C TYR A 104 6.54 3.67 4.47
N LEU A 105 7.07 2.89 3.53
CA LEU A 105 6.33 2.32 2.39
C LEU A 105 6.33 0.79 2.49
N GLY A 106 5.21 0.14 2.17
CA GLY A 106 5.15 -1.32 2.13
C GLY A 106 6.23 -1.89 1.21
N LYS A 107 6.99 -2.88 1.68
CA LYS A 107 8.10 -3.49 0.92
C LYS A 107 7.60 -4.26 -0.31
N THR A 108 6.40 -4.80 -0.24
CA THR A 108 5.71 -5.53 -1.30
C THR A 108 4.27 -5.05 -1.41
N GLU A 109 3.60 -5.44 -2.48
CA GLU A 109 2.14 -5.34 -2.55
C GLU A 109 1.48 -6.11 -1.39
N ILE A 110 0.28 -5.65 -1.00
CA ILE A 110 -0.54 -6.34 -0.01
C ILE A 110 -0.89 -7.72 -0.56
N THR A 111 -0.63 -8.77 0.23
CA THR A 111 -0.94 -10.14 -0.19
C THR A 111 -2.39 -10.52 0.10
N GLN A 112 -2.90 -11.52 -0.61
CA GLN A 112 -4.23 -12.08 -0.38
C GLN A 112 -4.43 -12.52 1.07
N GLY A 113 -3.42 -13.14 1.68
CA GLY A 113 -3.48 -13.57 3.07
C GLY A 113 -3.49 -12.39 4.06
N GLN A 114 -2.75 -11.32 3.79
CA GLN A 114 -2.77 -10.10 4.61
C GLN A 114 -4.13 -9.40 4.51
N TRP A 115 -4.69 -9.29 3.31
CA TRP A 115 -6.01 -8.71 3.08
C TRP A 115 -7.11 -9.50 3.79
N GLU A 116 -7.17 -10.82 3.58
CA GLU A 116 -8.18 -11.68 4.18
C GLU A 116 -8.09 -11.65 5.72
N ALA A 117 -6.89 -11.56 6.29
CA ALA A 117 -6.70 -11.48 7.73
C ALA A 117 -7.28 -10.21 8.36
N VAL A 118 -7.25 -9.07 7.65
CA VAL A 118 -7.77 -7.78 8.13
C VAL A 118 -9.23 -7.59 7.76
N MET A 119 -9.57 -7.84 6.49
CA MET A 119 -10.86 -7.48 5.90
C MET A 119 -11.85 -8.64 5.85
N GLY A 120 -11.38 -9.89 5.94
CA GLY A 120 -12.23 -11.10 5.88
C GLY A 120 -12.92 -11.32 4.53
N THR A 121 -12.48 -10.62 3.47
CA THR A 121 -13.05 -10.71 2.12
C THR A 121 -12.03 -11.20 1.11
N THR A 122 -12.51 -11.70 -0.03
CA THR A 122 -11.67 -12.19 -1.14
C THR A 122 -12.18 -11.67 -2.50
N PRO A 123 -12.03 -10.36 -2.82
CA PRO A 123 -12.59 -9.76 -4.04
C PRO A 123 -12.12 -10.40 -5.35
N TRP A 124 -10.93 -11.00 -5.34
CA TRP A 124 -10.36 -11.73 -6.48
C TRP A 124 -10.95 -13.14 -6.69
N SER A 125 -11.76 -13.64 -5.77
CA SER A 125 -12.35 -14.98 -5.87
C SER A 125 -13.30 -15.06 -7.07
N GLY A 126 -13.07 -16.04 -7.95
CA GLY A 126 -13.85 -16.23 -9.17
C GLY A 126 -13.48 -15.28 -10.32
N GLN A 127 -12.44 -14.44 -10.17
CA GLN A 127 -11.93 -13.61 -11.26
C GLN A 127 -11.02 -14.42 -12.18
N ASP A 128 -11.13 -14.14 -13.49
CA ASP A 128 -10.25 -14.75 -14.48
C ASP A 128 -8.80 -14.29 -14.28
N TYR A 129 -7.85 -15.19 -14.58
CA TYR A 129 -6.39 -14.94 -14.50
C TYR A 129 -5.84 -14.59 -13.11
N VAL A 130 -6.62 -14.73 -12.04
CA VAL A 130 -6.13 -14.61 -10.66
C VAL A 130 -6.17 -15.96 -9.97
N GLN A 131 -5.02 -16.37 -9.43
CA GLN A 131 -4.92 -17.57 -8.62
C GLN A 131 -5.08 -17.22 -7.14
N SER A 132 -5.92 -17.97 -6.44
CA SER A 132 -6.09 -17.83 -5.00
C SER A 132 -4.90 -18.48 -4.28
N ASN A 133 -4.04 -17.65 -3.70
CA ASN A 133 -2.86 -18.05 -2.94
C ASN A 133 -2.53 -16.94 -1.93
N PRO A 134 -2.39 -17.24 -0.63
CA PRO A 134 -2.11 -16.24 0.41
C PRO A 134 -0.88 -15.35 0.17
N ASN A 135 0.09 -15.82 -0.64
CA ASN A 135 1.33 -15.10 -0.95
C ASN A 135 1.28 -14.32 -2.28
N HIS A 136 0.17 -14.38 -3.02
CA HIS A 136 -0.01 -13.55 -4.21
C HIS A 136 -0.51 -12.16 -3.83
N PRO A 137 -0.30 -11.14 -4.68
CA PRO A 137 -0.92 -9.84 -4.50
C PRO A 137 -2.45 -9.96 -4.45
N ALA A 138 -3.06 -9.24 -3.52
CA ALA A 138 -4.49 -9.03 -3.51
C ALA A 138 -4.86 -8.11 -4.69
N ALA A 139 -5.91 -8.47 -5.43
CA ALA A 139 -6.33 -7.78 -6.64
C ALA A 139 -7.85 -7.62 -6.66
N TYR A 140 -8.35 -6.81 -7.61
CA TYR A 140 -9.78 -6.50 -7.74
C TYR A 140 -10.37 -5.79 -6.50
N ILE A 141 -9.53 -5.02 -5.81
CA ILE A 141 -9.93 -4.21 -4.66
C ILE A 141 -10.26 -2.80 -5.16
N SER A 142 -11.38 -2.24 -4.69
CA SER A 142 -11.76 -0.87 -5.03
C SER A 142 -10.89 0.16 -4.30
N TRP A 143 -10.81 1.38 -4.82
CA TRP A 143 -10.12 2.46 -4.11
C TRP A 143 -10.76 2.72 -2.74
N ASP A 144 -12.09 2.67 -2.65
CA ASP A 144 -12.81 2.90 -1.39
C ASP A 144 -12.48 1.83 -0.34
N ASP A 145 -12.42 0.54 -0.73
CA ASP A 145 -12.07 -0.55 0.20
C ASP A 145 -10.64 -0.43 0.71
N MET A 146 -9.69 0.02 -0.13
CA MET A 146 -8.30 0.26 0.28
C MET A 146 -8.17 1.34 1.35
N GLN A 147 -9.10 2.30 1.42
CA GLN A 147 -9.08 3.33 2.45
C GLN A 147 -9.49 2.80 3.83
N PHE A 148 -10.13 1.62 3.91
CA PHE A 148 -10.57 0.98 5.16
C PHE A 148 -9.62 -0.11 5.67
N PHE A 149 -8.68 -0.57 4.85
CA PHE A 149 -7.63 -1.51 5.22
C PHE A 149 -6.59 -0.86 6.14
#